data_AF-A0A2N7KEW4-F1
#
_entry.id   AF-A0A2N7KEW4-F1
#
_cell.length_a   1.000
_cell.length_b   1.000
_cell.length_c   1.000
_cell.angle_alpha   90.00
_cell.angle_beta   90.00
_cell.angle_gamma   90.00
#
_symmetry.space_group_name_H-M   'P 1'
#
loop_
_entity.id
_entity.type
_entity.pdbx_description
1 polymer ?
#
loop_
_entity_poly.entity_id
_entity_poly.type
_entity_poly.pdbx_seq_one_letter_code
_entity_poly.pdbx_strand_id
1 'polypeptide(L)' 'MAPKNDEKVNKKEKNDEIDIAWDAIENVIVSLQAISSTLGITLEGKERSNEDYRAIQGMMQLADFQERKLSSLVCQTH' A
#
# COMPACT_ATOMS: atom_id res chain seq x y z
N MET A 1 -37.20 14.22 46.94
CA MET A 1 -36.56 13.24 46.04
C MET A 1 -37.00 13.58 44.63
N ALA A 2 -36.10 14.12 43.80
CA ALA A 2 -36.37 14.51 42.42
C ALA A 2 -35.77 13.45 41.47
N PRO A 3 -36.44 13.10 40.36
CA PRO A 3 -36.00 12.01 39.50
C PRO A 3 -34.80 12.44 38.64
N LYS A 4 -33.87 11.51 38.47
CA LYS A 4 -32.69 11.63 37.62
C LYS A 4 -33.13 11.65 36.15
N ASN A 5 -32.81 12.71 35.42
CA ASN A 5 -32.87 12.69 33.96
C ASN A 5 -31.65 11.92 33.46
N ASP A 6 -31.87 10.66 33.09
CA ASP A 6 -30.94 9.89 32.29
C ASP A 6 -30.95 10.45 30.86
N GLU A 7 -30.08 11.43 30.63
CA GLU A 7 -29.78 11.94 29.30
C GLU A 7 -29.10 10.81 28.51
N LYS A 8 -29.90 10.07 27.73
CA LYS A 8 -29.41 9.11 26.74
C LYS A 8 -28.60 9.86 25.70
N VAL A 9 -27.29 9.94 25.91
CA VAL A 9 -26.32 10.36 24.92
C VAL A 9 -26.30 9.31 23.81
N ASN A 10 -27.18 9.48 22.84
CA ASN A 10 -27.17 8.71 21.61
C ASN A 10 -26.04 9.27 20.72
N LYS A 11 -24.79 8.86 21.02
CA LYS A 11 -23.65 9.08 20.13
C LYS A 11 -23.88 8.22 18.89
N LYS A 12 -24.46 8.82 17.85
CA LYS A 12 -24.29 8.33 16.48
C LYS A 12 -22.79 8.31 16.22
N GLU A 13 -22.22 7.10 16.16
CA GLU A 13 -20.90 6.88 15.60
C GLU A 13 -20.91 7.47 14.20
N LYS A 14 -20.17 8.57 14.01
CA LYS A 14 -19.84 9.04 12.67
C LYS A 14 -18.99 7.92 12.06
N ASN A 15 -19.48 7.31 11.00
CA ASN A 15 -18.59 6.62 10.08
C ASN A 15 -17.63 7.69 9.58
N ASP A 16 -16.40 7.68 10.09
CA ASP A 16 -15.33 8.50 9.59
C ASP A 16 -15.06 8.03 8.15
N GLU A 17 -15.59 8.76 7.17
CA GLU A 17 -15.17 8.61 5.78
C GLU A 17 -13.66 8.84 5.72
N ILE A 18 -12.92 7.77 5.45
CA ILE A 18 -11.49 7.85 5.24
C ILE A 18 -11.29 8.55 3.90
N ASP A 19 -10.85 9.80 3.94
CA ASP A 19 -10.43 10.54 2.76
C ASP A 19 -9.08 9.96 2.28
N ILE A 20 -9.14 9.16 1.22
CA ILE A 20 -7.96 8.51 0.64
C ILE A 20 -7.32 9.46 -0.36
N ALA A 21 -6.07 9.86 -0.08
CA ALA A 21 -5.26 10.64 -1.01
C ALA A 21 -4.80 9.76 -2.20
N TRP A 22 -5.65 9.65 -3.23
CA TRP A 22 -5.39 8.82 -4.42
C TRP A 22 -4.08 9.18 -5.14
N ASP A 23 -3.76 10.47 -5.25
CA ASP A 23 -2.48 10.93 -5.81
C ASP A 23 -1.27 10.31 -5.07
N ALA A 24 -1.36 10.12 -3.76
CA ALA A 24 -0.30 9.48 -2.99
C ALA A 24 -0.18 7.98 -3.32
N ILE A 25 -1.31 7.30 -3.55
CA ILE A 25 -1.34 5.89 -3.95
C ILE A 25 -0.74 5.71 -5.35
N GLU A 26 -1.11 6.57 -6.30
CA GLU A 26 -0.53 6.56 -7.65
C GLU A 26 0.99 6.77 -7.63
N ASN A 27 1.48 7.72 -6.83
CA ASN A 27 2.91 7.94 -6.65
C ASN A 27 3.64 6.71 -6.06
N VAL A 28 2.99 5.97 -5.15
CA VAL A 28 3.54 4.71 -4.61
C VAL A 28 3.60 3.64 -5.69
N ILE A 29 2.57 3.51 -6.54
CA ILE A 29 2.56 2.56 -7.67
C ILE A 29 3.75 2.82 -8.60
N VAL A 30 3.94 4.08 -9.03
CA VAL A 30 5.08 4.46 -9.89
C VAL A 30 6.41 4.17 -9.21
N SER A 31 6.52 4.43 -7.91
CA SER A 31 7.74 4.16 -7.14
C SER A 31 8.07 2.67 -7.08
N LEU A 32 7.06 1.81 -6.90
CA LEU A 32 7.24 0.35 -6.87
C LEU A 32 7.72 -0.19 -8.22
N GLN A 33 7.16 0.32 -9.32
CA GLN A 33 7.61 -0.02 -10.68
C GLN A 33 9.08 0.38 -10.90
N ALA A 34 9.47 1.60 -10.47
CA ALA A 34 10.84 2.08 -10.56
C ALA A 34 11.83 1.23 -9.74
N ILE A 35 11.44 0.82 -8.53
CA ILE A 35 12.23 -0.08 -7.68
C ILE A 35 12.43 -1.43 -8.38
N SER A 36 11.35 -2.05 -8.88
CA SER A 36 11.44 -3.34 -9.56
C SER A 36 12.36 -3.27 -10.79
N SER A 37 12.22 -2.23 -11.61
CA SER A 37 13.08 -2.00 -12.77
C SER A 37 14.56 -1.81 -12.37
N THR A 38 14.84 -1.02 -11.33
CA THR A 38 16.20 -0.78 -10.83
C THR A 38 16.84 -2.07 -10.32
N LEU A 39 16.08 -2.91 -9.62
CA LEU A 39 16.54 -4.22 -9.15
C LEU A 39 16.80 -5.18 -10.32
N GLY A 40 15.99 -5.12 -11.39
CA GLY A 40 16.22 -5.88 -12.62
C GLY A 40 17.53 -5.52 -13.30
N ILE A 41 17.80 -4.23 -13.52
CA ILE A 41 19.09 -3.74 -14.06
C ILE A 41 20.24 -4.18 -13.15
N THR A 42 20.01 -4.10 -11.83
CA THR A 42 20.98 -4.51 -10.82
C THR A 42 21.34 -5.99 -11.01
N LEU A 43 20.37 -6.89 -11.27
CA LEU A 43 20.61 -8.32 -11.55
C LEU A 43 21.45 -8.57 -12.81
N GLU A 44 21.20 -7.84 -13.89
CA GLU A 44 21.90 -8.03 -15.17
C GLU A 44 23.36 -7.56 -15.14
N GLY A 45 23.69 -6.56 -14.32
CA GLY A 45 24.99 -5.88 -14.36
C GLY A 45 26.14 -6.50 -13.56
N LYS A 46 25.97 -7.60 -12.81
CA LYS A 46 27.03 -8.18 -11.96
C LYS A 46 26.96 -9.70 -11.83
N GLU A 47 28.13 -10.37 -11.88
CA GLU A 47 28.28 -11.70 -11.30
C GLU A 47 28.05 -11.61 -9.79
N ARG A 48 26.98 -12.26 -9.31
CA ARG A 48 26.59 -12.28 -7.89
C ARG A 48 26.59 -13.69 -7.35
N SER A 49 26.67 -13.79 -6.02
CA SER A 49 26.35 -15.04 -5.33
C SER A 49 24.90 -15.43 -5.62
N ASN A 50 24.62 -16.75 -5.61
CA ASN A 50 23.26 -17.28 -5.80
C ASN A 50 22.28 -16.76 -4.73
N GLU A 51 22.78 -16.49 -3.52
CA GLU A 51 21.98 -15.95 -2.42
C GLU A 51 21.56 -14.50 -2.69
N ASP A 52 22.49 -13.63 -3.11
CA ASP A 52 22.18 -12.24 -3.47
C ASP A 52 21.21 -12.16 -4.65
N TYR A 53 21.39 -13.04 -5.64
CA TYR A 53 20.49 -13.12 -6.80
C TYR A 53 19.05 -13.44 -6.37
N ARG A 54 18.87 -14.47 -5.52
CA ARG A 54 17.56 -14.85 -4.98
C ARG A 54 16.95 -13.76 -4.11
N ALA A 55 17.75 -13.08 -3.29
CA ALA A 55 17.28 -11.98 -2.46
C ALA A 55 16.75 -10.83 -3.32
N ILE A 56 17.49 -10.42 -4.34
CA ILE A 56 17.07 -9.34 -5.25
C ILE A 56 15.83 -9.74 -6.05
N GLN A 57 15.77 -10.97 -6.56
CA GLN A 57 14.56 -11.49 -7.22
C GLN A 57 13.33 -11.49 -6.30
N GLY A 58 13.50 -11.87 -5.04
CA GLY A 58 12.41 -11.84 -4.06
C GLY A 58 11.91 -10.41 -3.80
N MET A 59 12.82 -9.44 -3.72
CA MET A 59 12.46 -8.03 -3.56
C MET A 59 11.73 -7.47 -4.79
N MET A 60 12.13 -7.85 -6.01
CA MET A 60 11.40 -7.52 -7.24
C MET A 60 9.97 -8.06 -7.21
N GLN A 61 9.82 -9.35 -6.90
CA GLN A 61 8.51 -10.00 -6.80
C GLN A 61 7.61 -9.34 -5.77
N LEU A 62 8.17 -8.91 -4.64
CA LEU A 62 7.42 -8.18 -3.61
C LEU A 62 6.98 -6.81 -4.12
N ALA A 63 7.86 -6.05 -4.78
CA ALA A 63 7.51 -4.76 -5.36
C ALA A 63 6.37 -4.90 -6.40
N ASP A 64 6.50 -5.86 -7.32
CA ASP A 64 5.47 -6.15 -8.34
C ASP A 64 4.15 -6.63 -7.73
N PHE A 65 4.19 -7.31 -6.58
CA PHE A 65 2.98 -7.73 -5.87
C PHE A 65 2.26 -6.56 -5.22
N GLN A 66 3.00 -5.66 -4.57
CA GLN A 66 2.43 -4.46 -3.94
C GLN A 66 1.86 -3.51 -5.00
N GLU A 67 2.58 -3.34 -6.10
CA GLU A 67 2.15 -2.54 -7.26
C GLU A 67 0.80 -3.05 -7.77
N ARG A 68 0.68 -4.34 -8.09
CA ARG A 68 -0.57 -4.92 -8.59
C ARG A 68 -1.73 -4.78 -7.62
N LYS A 69 -1.47 -4.92 -6.32
CA LYS A 69 -2.50 -4.73 -5.29
C LYS A 69 -3.02 -3.30 -5.25
N LEU A 70 -2.13 -2.32 -5.28
CA LEU A 70 -2.50 -0.92 -5.27
C LEU A 70 -3.16 -0.50 -6.57
N SER A 71 -2.63 -0.92 -7.72
CA SER A 71 -3.24 -0.69 -9.04
C SER A 71 -4.65 -1.29 -9.12
N SER A 72 -4.85 -2.50 -8.58
CA SER A 72 -6.19 -3.11 -8.49
C SER A 72 -7.12 -2.34 -7.57
N LEU A 73 -6.61 -1.78 -6.46
CA LEU A 73 -7.41 -0.98 -5.55
C LEU A 73 -7.89 0.29 -6.26
N VAL A 74 -6.96 1.04 -6.87
CA VAL A 74 -7.26 2.26 -7.63
C VAL A 74 -8.34 2.01 -8.69
N CYS A 75 -8.20 0.97 -9.52
CA CYS A 75 -9.18 0.64 -10.57
C CYS A 75 -10.57 0.22 -10.04
N GLN A 76 -10.68 -0.20 -8.78
CA GLN A 76 -11.96 -0.62 -8.20
C GLN A 76 -12.71 0.55 -7.54
N THR A 77 -11.97 1.55 -7.09
CA THR A 77 -12.49 2.66 -6.27
C THR A 77 -12.57 3.97 -7.02
N HIS A 78 -11.90 4.09 -8.16
CA HIS A 78 -11.84 5.25 -9.04
C HIS A 78 -12.11 4.83 -10.50
#